data_AF-A0A8I1AP87-F1
#
_entry.id   AF-A0A8I1AP87-F1
#
_cell.length_a   1.000
_cell.length_b   1.000
_cell.length_c   1.000
_cell.angle_alpha   90.00
_cell.angle_beta   90.00
_cell.angle_gamma   90.00
#
_symmetry.space_group_name_H-M   'P 1'
#
loop_
_entity.id
_entity.type
_entity.pdbx_description
1 polymer ?
#
loop_
_entity_poly.entity_id
_entity_poly.type
_entity_poly.pdbx_seq_one_letter_code
_entity_poly.pdbx_strand_id
1 'polypeptide(L)'
;MKKLILIFLLLFSMGGLAFAQPNTSCKNDDESLICIRSSSKAVTNEMKKVILNIEESTDNLQKFQISQLKWLAYKNAYCKDFMGEEATNAQGDGATIIIESCLLDIDKARLDELKRLNKVYSAQ
;
A
#
# COMPACT_ATOMS: atom_id res chain seq x y z
N MET A 1 -12.53 57.72 -21.34
CA MET A 1 -11.93 56.43 -20.93
C MET A 1 -12.79 55.75 -19.86
N LYS A 2 -13.93 55.13 -20.22
CA LYS A 2 -14.77 54.36 -19.26
C LYS A 2 -15.44 53.12 -19.88
N LYS A 3 -15.19 52.80 -21.16
CA LYS A 3 -15.85 51.69 -21.87
C LYS A 3 -14.96 50.45 -22.11
N LEU A 4 -13.70 50.48 -21.68
CA LEU A 4 -12.75 49.36 -21.86
C LEU A 4 -12.56 48.48 -20.61
N ILE A 5 -13.13 48.86 -19.46
CA ILE A 5 -12.91 48.13 -18.19
C ILE A 5 -13.93 46.98 -18.01
N LEU A 6 -15.09 47.04 -18.67
CA LEU A 6 -16.16 46.05 -18.50
C LEU A 6 -15.99 44.76 -19.31
N ILE A 7 -15.10 44.73 -20.30
CA ILE A 7 -14.89 43.54 -21.16
C ILE A 7 -13.94 42.52 -20.48
N PHE A 8 -13.07 42.96 -19.57
CA PHE A 8 -12.12 42.06 -18.90
C PHE A 8 -12.75 41.20 -17.78
N LEU A 9 -13.92 41.60 -17.24
CA LEU A 9 -14.61 40.89 -16.16
C LEU A 9 -15.54 39.77 -16.65
N LEU A 10 -15.91 39.75 -17.93
CA LEU A 10 -16.80 38.73 -18.51
C LEU A 10 -16.05 37.50 -19.06
N LEU A 11 -14.72 37.56 -19.16
CA LEU A 11 -13.90 36.44 -19.67
C LEU A 11 -13.38 35.51 -18.57
N PHE A 12 -13.69 35.78 -17.30
CA PHE A 12 -13.22 34.98 -16.16
C PHE A 12 -14.21 33.90 -15.69
N SER A 13 -15.41 33.81 -16.30
CA SER A 13 -16.46 32.87 -15.88
C SER A 13 -16.57 31.59 -16.74
N MET A 14 -15.70 31.39 -17.73
CA MET A 14 -15.60 30.15 -18.50
C MET A 14 -14.30 29.39 -18.23
N GLY A 15 -13.83 29.42 -16.97
CA GLY A 15 -12.94 28.37 -16.47
C GLY A 15 -13.78 27.17 -16.08
N GLY A 16 -14.13 26.33 -17.04
CA GLY A 16 -14.78 25.04 -16.76
C GLY A 16 -13.95 24.30 -15.71
N LEU A 17 -14.60 23.91 -14.61
CA LEU A 17 -14.02 22.95 -13.66
C LEU A 17 -13.92 21.61 -14.40
N ALA A 18 -12.87 21.46 -15.21
CA ALA A 18 -12.39 20.16 -15.58
C ALA A 18 -11.89 19.53 -14.29
N PHE A 19 -12.77 18.78 -13.62
CA PHE A 19 -12.32 17.79 -12.67
C PHE A 19 -11.47 16.82 -13.47
N ALA A 20 -10.15 17.02 -13.43
CA ALA A 20 -9.24 15.97 -13.81
C ALA A 20 -9.57 14.79 -12.91
N GLN A 21 -10.26 13.78 -13.45
CA GLN A 21 -10.28 12.47 -12.82
C GLN A 21 -8.79 12.09 -12.68
N PRO A 22 -8.30 11.82 -11.46
CA PRO A 22 -6.94 11.38 -11.31
C PRO A 22 -6.82 10.12 -12.15
N ASN A 23 -6.01 10.17 -13.21
CA ASN A 23 -5.58 8.97 -13.90
C ASN A 23 -4.79 8.17 -12.86
N THR A 24 -5.46 7.27 -12.12
CA THR A 24 -4.84 6.35 -11.15
C THR A 24 -4.14 5.22 -11.91
N SER A 25 -3.28 5.60 -12.85
CA SER A 25 -2.25 4.75 -13.40
C SER A 25 -1.16 4.64 -12.33
N CYS A 26 -1.36 3.75 -11.35
CA CYS A 26 -0.33 3.34 -10.41
C CYS A 26 0.76 2.57 -11.18
N LYS A 27 1.58 3.30 -11.95
CA LYS A 27 2.66 2.75 -12.77
C LYS A 27 3.84 2.30 -11.93
N ASN A 28 4.05 2.97 -10.80
CA ASN A 28 4.97 2.64 -9.73
C ASN A 28 4.25 2.82 -8.39
N ASP A 29 4.77 2.24 -7.31
CA ASP A 29 4.28 2.39 -5.93
C ASP A 29 4.50 3.82 -5.37
N ASP A 30 4.27 4.85 -6.17
CA ASP A 30 4.53 6.24 -5.81
C ASP A 30 3.41 6.76 -4.91
N GLU A 31 3.79 7.01 -3.65
CA GLU A 31 3.30 7.87 -2.54
C GLU A 31 1.80 8.15 -2.33
N SER A 32 0.95 8.00 -3.33
CA SER A 32 -0.49 8.19 -3.16
C SER A 32 -1.08 7.03 -2.37
N LEU A 33 -1.82 7.39 -1.33
CA LEU A 33 -2.51 6.46 -0.45
C LEU A 33 -3.42 5.47 -1.20
N ILE A 34 -3.99 5.89 -2.34
CA ILE A 34 -4.82 5.04 -3.20
C ILE A 34 -3.98 3.91 -3.82
N CYS A 35 -2.78 4.22 -4.33
CA CYS A 35 -1.90 3.20 -4.91
C CYS A 35 -1.36 2.25 -3.83
N ILE A 36 -0.95 2.79 -2.67
CA ILE A 36 -0.49 1.97 -1.53
C ILE A 36 -1.55 0.94 -1.12
N ARG A 37 -2.81 1.38 -0.97
CA ARG A 37 -3.92 0.48 -0.59
C ARG A 37 -4.25 -0.55 -1.65
N SER A 38 -4.21 -0.16 -2.92
CA SER A 38 -4.39 -1.08 -4.04
C SER A 38 -3.31 -2.16 -4.06
N SER A 39 -2.04 -1.77 -3.94
CA SER A 39 -0.90 -2.68 -3.85
C SER A 39 -0.98 -3.58 -2.61
N SER A 40 -1.34 -3.04 -1.45
CA SER A 40 -1.50 -3.82 -0.20
C SER A 40 -2.58 -4.90 -0.34
N LYS A 41 -3.72 -4.57 -0.98
CA LYS A 41 -4.77 -5.55 -1.26
C LYS A 41 -4.28 -6.65 -2.21
N ALA A 42 -3.56 -6.30 -3.26
CA ALA A 42 -3.00 -7.26 -4.21
C ALA A 42 -2.01 -8.22 -3.53
N VAL A 43 -1.04 -7.67 -2.79
CA VAL A 43 -0.03 -8.44 -2.05
C VAL A 43 -0.68 -9.36 -1.02
N THR A 44 -1.64 -8.86 -0.23
CA THR A 44 -2.34 -9.67 0.78
C THR A 44 -3.10 -10.84 0.15
N ASN A 45 -3.78 -10.60 -0.98
CA ASN A 45 -4.52 -11.64 -1.68
C ASN A 45 -3.59 -12.73 -2.24
N GLU A 46 -2.44 -12.34 -2.78
CA GLU A 46 -1.45 -13.29 -3.28
C GLU A 46 -0.80 -14.09 -2.13
N MET A 47 -0.43 -13.40 -1.06
CA MET A 47 0.15 -14.02 0.15
C MET A 47 -0.77 -15.07 0.76
N LYS A 48 -2.09 -14.82 0.83
CA LYS A 48 -3.08 -15.81 1.28
C LYS A 48 -3.02 -17.09 0.44
N LYS A 49 -2.96 -16.97 -0.89
CA LYS A 49 -2.89 -18.14 -1.79
C LYS A 49 -1.61 -18.95 -1.56
N VAL A 50 -0.47 -18.26 -1.45
CA VAL A 50 0.83 -18.92 -1.21
C VAL A 50 0.87 -19.59 0.16
N ILE A 51 0.33 -18.95 1.20
CA ILE A 51 0.23 -19.53 2.54
C ILE A 51 -0.59 -20.82 2.50
N LEU A 52 -1.78 -20.80 1.88
CA LEU A 52 -2.64 -21.98 1.78
C LEU A 52 -1.91 -23.14 1.08
N ASN A 53 -1.23 -22.88 -0.03
CA ASN A 53 -0.46 -23.92 -0.73
C ASN A 53 0.65 -24.52 0.15
N ILE A 54 1.37 -23.68 0.91
CA ILE A 54 2.40 -24.17 1.83
C ILE A 54 1.77 -24.99 2.95
N GLU A 55 0.66 -24.54 3.54
CA GLU A 55 -0.05 -25.24 4.62
C GLU A 55 -0.54 -26.62 4.18
N GLU A 56 -1.02 -26.75 2.94
CA GLU A 56 -1.46 -28.03 2.36
C GLU A 56 -0.29 -28.98 2.06
N SER A 57 0.91 -28.46 1.85
CA SER A 57 2.06 -29.24 1.37
C SER A 57 3.12 -29.54 2.43
N THR A 58 3.07 -28.88 3.59
CA THR A 58 4.13 -28.96 4.61
C THR A 58 3.81 -29.96 5.72
N ASP A 59 4.76 -30.83 6.03
CA ASP A 59 4.68 -31.73 7.21
C ASP A 59 4.82 -30.97 8.56
N ASN A 60 5.28 -29.71 8.52
CA ASN A 60 5.56 -28.89 9.71
C ASN A 60 4.52 -27.77 9.93
N LEU A 61 3.23 -28.03 9.64
CA LEU A 61 2.15 -27.04 9.64
C LEU A 61 2.12 -26.15 10.87
N GLN A 62 2.16 -26.73 12.07
CA GLN A 62 2.08 -25.95 13.32
C GLN A 62 3.22 -24.95 13.47
N LYS A 63 4.45 -25.33 13.11
CA LYS A 63 5.61 -24.43 13.16
C LYS A 63 5.49 -23.32 12.12
N PHE A 64 4.99 -23.64 10.93
CA PHE A 64 4.74 -22.65 9.89
C PHE A 64 3.71 -21.61 10.33
N GLN A 65 2.57 -22.04 10.88
CA GLN A 65 1.53 -21.14 11.40
C GLN A 65 2.02 -20.24 12.52
N ILE A 66 2.78 -20.80 13.48
CA ILE A 66 3.42 -20.02 14.54
C ILE A 66 4.38 -18.97 13.94
N SER A 67 5.12 -19.32 12.88
CA SER A 67 6.00 -18.36 12.21
C SER A 67 5.22 -17.19 11.57
N GLN A 68 4.03 -17.44 10.99
CA GLN A 68 3.18 -16.37 10.44
C GLN A 68 2.66 -15.45 11.55
N LEU A 69 2.25 -16.00 12.69
CA LEU A 69 1.79 -15.21 13.84
C LEU A 69 2.91 -14.32 14.39
N LYS A 70 4.12 -14.86 14.53
CA LYS A 70 5.29 -14.08 14.97
C LYS A 70 5.64 -12.96 13.98
N TRP A 71 5.59 -13.25 12.68
CA TRP A 71 5.80 -12.24 11.65
C TRP A 71 4.73 -11.13 11.72
N LEU A 72 3.46 -11.46 11.92
CA LEU A 72 2.39 -10.46 12.06
C LEU A 72 2.61 -9.56 13.29
N ALA A 73 3.06 -10.14 14.40
CA ALA A 73 3.41 -9.38 15.59
C ALA A 73 4.57 -8.41 15.32
N TYR A 74 5.64 -8.87 14.67
CA TYR A 74 6.75 -8.02 14.24
C TYR A 74 6.29 -6.88 13.33
N LYS A 75 5.48 -7.18 12.31
CA LYS A 75 4.96 -6.18 11.37
C LYS A 75 4.21 -5.05 12.09
N ASN A 76 3.32 -5.41 13.03
CA ASN A 76 2.56 -4.41 13.76
C ASN A 76 3.47 -3.60 14.71
N ALA A 77 4.33 -4.27 15.48
CA ALA A 77 5.24 -3.59 16.40
C ALA A 77 6.18 -2.60 15.68
N TYR A 78 6.66 -2.96 14.50
CA TYR A 78 7.53 -2.07 13.74
C TYR A 78 6.75 -0.95 13.05
N CYS A 79 5.74 -1.27 12.24
CA CYS A 79 5.10 -0.25 11.39
C CYS A 79 4.04 0.59 12.10
N LYS A 80 3.31 0.03 13.07
CA LYS A 80 2.24 0.76 13.76
C LYS A 80 2.71 1.42 15.04
N ASP A 81 3.59 0.75 15.78
CA ASP A 81 4.07 1.28 17.04
C ASP A 81 5.29 2.17 16.78
N PHE A 82 6.45 1.60 16.43
CA PHE A 82 7.68 2.38 16.23
C PHE A 82 7.56 3.43 15.11
N MET A 83 7.23 3.02 13.88
CA MET A 83 7.06 3.96 12.78
C MET A 83 5.85 4.89 12.97
N GLY A 84 4.85 4.47 13.74
CA GLY A 84 3.73 5.33 14.10
C GLY A 84 4.15 6.49 14.99
N GLU A 85 5.05 6.25 15.95
CA GLU A 85 5.67 7.29 16.76
C GLU A 85 6.54 8.23 15.92
N GLU A 86 7.39 7.69 15.04
CA GLU A 86 8.22 8.48 14.12
C GLU A 86 7.37 9.36 13.18
N ALA A 87 6.17 8.90 12.82
CA ALA A 87 5.26 9.58 11.92
C ALA A 87 4.47 10.74 12.57
N THR A 88 4.52 10.91 13.90
CA THR A 88 3.69 11.89 14.64
C THR A 88 3.85 13.34 14.20
N ASN A 89 5.00 13.69 13.62
CA ASN A 89 5.29 15.05 13.15
C ASN A 89 4.91 15.30 11.68
N ALA A 90 4.38 14.29 10.98
CA ALA A 90 3.97 14.44 9.59
C ALA A 90 2.65 15.23 9.48
N GLN A 91 2.59 16.14 8.51
CA GLN A 91 1.39 16.95 8.24
C GLN A 91 0.45 16.25 7.23
N GLY A 92 -0.84 16.55 7.31
CA GLY A 92 -1.85 16.00 6.40
C GLY A 92 -1.90 14.47 6.46
N ASP A 93 -1.96 13.82 5.29
CA ASP A 93 -1.96 12.35 5.19
C ASP A 93 -0.58 11.71 5.39
N GLY A 94 0.48 12.50 5.65
CA GLY A 94 1.85 12.00 5.71
C GLY A 94 2.07 10.88 6.72
N ALA A 95 1.44 10.98 7.91
CA ALA A 95 1.55 9.92 8.92
C ALA A 95 0.94 8.59 8.43
N THR A 96 -0.22 8.68 7.79
CA THR A 96 -0.89 7.52 7.19
C THR A 96 -0.06 6.92 6.06
N ILE A 97 0.52 7.75 5.20
CA ILE A 97 1.38 7.30 4.10
C ILE A 97 2.62 6.57 4.65
N ILE A 98 3.27 7.09 5.69
CA ILE A 98 4.43 6.44 6.32
C ILE A 98 4.05 5.04 6.85
N ILE A 99 2.97 4.96 7.62
CA ILE A 99 2.54 3.70 8.23
C ILE A 99 2.09 2.69 7.17
N GLU A 100 1.25 3.10 6.21
CA GLU A 100 0.73 2.18 5.19
C GLU A 100 1.81 1.74 4.20
N SER A 101 2.79 2.61 3.88
CA SER A 101 3.94 2.22 3.06
C SER A 101 4.83 1.22 3.78
N CYS A 102 5.12 1.43 5.07
CA CYS A 102 5.87 0.48 5.88
C CYS A 102 5.20 -0.91 5.89
N LEU A 103 3.88 -0.95 6.08
CA LEU A 103 3.12 -2.20 6.07
C LEU A 103 3.21 -2.90 4.71
N LEU A 104 3.08 -2.15 3.61
CA LEU A 104 3.18 -2.66 2.25
C LEU A 104 4.57 -3.27 1.98
N ASP A 105 5.64 -2.61 2.39
CA ASP A 105 7.01 -3.07 2.15
C ASP A 105 7.32 -4.36 2.91
N ILE A 106 6.90 -4.46 4.18
CA ILE A 106 7.02 -5.70 4.96
C ILE A 106 6.19 -6.83 4.33
N ASP A 107 4.97 -6.53 3.85
CA ASP A 107 4.13 -7.52 3.19
C ASP A 107 4.73 -8.03 1.87
N LYS A 108 5.35 -7.14 1.06
CA LYS A 108 6.09 -7.53 -0.15
C LYS A 108 7.27 -8.43 0.16
N ALA A 109 8.10 -8.05 1.14
CA ALA A 109 9.25 -8.84 1.55
C ALA A 109 8.84 -10.24 2.04
N ARG A 110 7.76 -10.33 2.82
CA ARG A 110 7.22 -11.61 3.28
C ARG A 110 6.68 -12.45 2.14
N LEU A 111 5.93 -11.85 1.21
CA LEU A 111 5.42 -12.54 0.04
C LEU A 111 6.56 -13.17 -0.79
N ASP A 112 7.66 -12.45 -0.98
CA ASP A 112 8.81 -12.96 -1.70
C ASP A 112 9.48 -14.15 -1.00
N GLU A 113 9.59 -14.09 0.33
CA GLU A 113 10.08 -15.21 1.15
C GLU A 113 9.16 -16.44 1.01
N LEU A 114 7.84 -16.24 1.14
CA LEU A 114 6.85 -17.29 1.02
C LEU A 114 6.83 -17.89 -0.39
N LYS A 115 6.98 -17.08 -1.44
CA LYS A 115 7.11 -17.59 -2.82
C LYS A 115 8.33 -18.47 -3.00
N ARG A 116 9.48 -18.11 -2.41
CA ARG A 116 10.69 -18.95 -2.43
C ARG A 116 10.45 -20.26 -1.69
N LEU A 117 9.83 -20.21 -0.52
CA LEU A 117 9.49 -21.40 0.26
C LEU A 117 8.49 -22.30 -0.47
N ASN A 118 7.45 -21.74 -1.07
CA ASN A 118 6.43 -22.48 -1.80
C ASN A 118 7.01 -23.26 -2.99
N LYS A 119 8.03 -22.73 -3.67
CA LYS A 119 8.74 -23.46 -4.74
C LYS A 119 9.40 -24.74 -4.25
N VAL A 120 9.82 -24.81 -2.97
CA VAL A 120 10.38 -26.03 -2.38
C VAL A 120 9.30 -27.10 -2.25
N TYR A 121 8.10 -26.71 -1.84
CA TYR A 121 6.96 -27.63 -1.65
C TYR A 121 6.26 -28.01 -2.96
N SER A 122 6.27 -27.13 -3.98
CA SER A 122 5.70 -27.44 -5.29
C SER A 122 6.61 -28.30 -6.20
N ALA A 123 7.84 -28.58 -5.77
CA ALA A 123 8.79 -29.43 -6.50
C ALA A 123 8.83 -30.89 -5.98
N GLN A 124 8.04 -31.19 -4.94
CA GLN A 124 7.82 -32.53 -4.38
C GLN A 124 6.58 -33.16 -5.00
#